data_AF-A0A535HL81-F1
#
_entry.id   AF-A0A535HL81-F1
#
_cell.length_a   1.000
_cell.length_b   1.000
_cell.length_c   1.000
_cell.angle_alpha   90.00
_cell.angle_beta   90.00
_cell.angle_gamma   90.00
#
_symmetry.space_group_name_H-M   'P 1'
#
loop_
_entity.id
_entity.type
_entity.pdbx_description
1 polymer ?
#
loop_
_entity_poly.entity_id
_entity_poly.type
_entity_poly.pdbx_seq_one_letter_code
_entity_poly.pdbx_strand_id
1 'polypeptide(L)'
;MEAPLALITHEMTISSVVERWPDAARIFARYGLSCASCSISKSETIMAGATGHGGGRVNVEDLMRDLNTYAESGKLPDNLPAANATAGGAGMKMRGMAEQKGIKHVIAVMSGKGGVGKSLVAGLLAVGLKRRGFRVGVLDGDITGPSIPRMFGVREKPVSSDGKTLNPPRSRGGIPIMSMNLLLPDEGEAVIWRGPMVSGAIRQFFSDVNWGELDYLIV
;
A
#
# COMPACT_ATOMS: atom_id res chain seq x y z
N MET A 1 37.78 -23.89 -9.63
CA MET A 1 36.70 -24.20 -8.67
C MET A 1 35.87 -22.93 -8.54
N GLU A 2 34.74 -22.87 -9.25
CA GLU A 2 33.77 -21.78 -9.02
C GLU A 2 33.24 -21.92 -7.59
N ALA A 3 33.19 -20.80 -6.86
CA ALA A 3 32.59 -20.76 -5.54
C ALA A 3 31.14 -21.22 -5.64
N PRO A 4 30.62 -21.99 -4.67
CA PRO A 4 29.20 -22.37 -4.67
C PRO A 4 28.35 -21.10 -4.77
N LEU A 5 27.43 -21.07 -5.73
CA LEU A 5 26.47 -19.98 -5.88
C LEU A 5 25.73 -19.82 -4.53
N ALA A 6 25.85 -18.65 -3.92
CA ALA A 6 25.24 -18.39 -2.62
C ALA A 6 23.72 -18.56 -2.72
N LEU A 7 23.16 -19.43 -1.88
CA LEU A 7 21.72 -19.64 -1.75
C LEU A 7 21.03 -18.31 -1.40
N ILE A 8 19.89 -18.07 -2.05
CA ILE A 8 18.99 -16.98 -1.69
C ILE A 8 18.36 -17.35 -0.35
N THR A 9 18.43 -16.44 0.63
CA THR A 9 17.80 -16.60 1.95
C THR A 9 16.64 -15.61 2.13
N HIS A 10 15.73 -15.91 3.06
CA HIS A 10 14.49 -15.14 3.25
C HIS A 10 14.74 -13.77 3.93
N GLU A 11 15.91 -13.60 4.54
CA GLU A 11 16.43 -12.38 5.14
C GLU A 11 17.06 -11.43 4.11
N MET A 12 17.38 -11.92 2.91
CA MET A 12 17.85 -11.07 1.82
C MET A 12 16.74 -10.10 1.42
N THR A 13 17.14 -8.89 1.03
CA THR A 13 16.19 -7.92 0.48
C THR A 13 15.79 -8.30 -0.93
N ILE A 14 14.54 -8.03 -1.30
CA ILE A 14 14.04 -8.29 -2.66
C ILE A 14 14.92 -7.57 -3.69
N SER A 15 15.36 -6.34 -3.40
CA SER A 15 16.31 -5.60 -4.27
C SER A 15 17.62 -6.34 -4.47
N SER A 16 18.26 -6.79 -3.39
CA SER A 16 19.56 -7.48 -3.48
C SER A 16 19.49 -8.77 -4.28
N VAL A 17 18.35 -9.46 -4.26
CA VAL A 17 18.11 -10.66 -5.04
C VAL A 17 17.88 -10.32 -6.52
N VAL A 18 17.06 -9.31 -6.83
CA VAL A 18 16.79 -8.91 -8.23
C VAL A 18 18.03 -8.28 -8.90
N GLU A 19 18.84 -7.54 -8.15
CA GLU A 19 20.11 -6.97 -8.65
C GLU A 19 21.10 -8.06 -9.07
N ARG A 20 21.15 -9.16 -8.30
CA ARG A 20 22.05 -10.29 -8.57
C ARG A 20 21.45 -11.32 -9.53
N TRP A 21 20.13 -11.46 -9.55
CA TRP A 21 19.38 -12.38 -10.40
C TRP A 21 18.17 -11.67 -11.04
N PRO A 22 18.34 -10.99 -12.18
CA PRO A 22 17.31 -10.11 -12.76
C PRO A 22 15.96 -10.77 -13.04
N ASP A 23 15.92 -12.02 -13.50
CA ASP A 23 14.65 -12.70 -13.78
C ASP A 23 13.95 -13.24 -12.51
N ALA A 24 14.56 -13.12 -11.33
CA ALA A 24 13.90 -13.42 -10.06
C ALA A 24 12.67 -12.51 -9.85
N ALA A 25 12.66 -11.31 -10.44
CA ALA A 25 11.49 -10.42 -10.47
C ALA A 25 10.23 -11.10 -11.05
N ARG A 26 10.41 -12.01 -12.02
CA ARG A 26 9.29 -12.78 -12.60
C ARG A 26 8.74 -13.78 -11.60
N ILE A 27 9.62 -14.43 -10.83
CA ILE A 27 9.26 -15.38 -9.77
C ILE A 27 8.48 -14.62 -8.68
N PHE A 28 9.03 -13.52 -8.16
CA PHE A 28 8.33 -12.67 -7.19
C PHE A 28 6.94 -12.23 -7.69
N ALA A 29 6.80 -11.85 -8.96
CA ALA A 29 5.52 -11.50 -9.54
C ALA A 29 4.52 -12.67 -9.55
N ARG A 30 4.96 -13.92 -9.78
CA ARG A 30 4.11 -15.12 -9.70
C ARG A 30 3.54 -15.34 -8.30
N TYR A 31 4.32 -15.00 -7.27
CA TYR A 31 3.90 -15.05 -5.87
C TYR A 31 3.17 -13.77 -5.40
N GLY A 32 2.77 -12.88 -6.31
CA GLY A 32 2.04 -11.65 -5.93
C GLY A 32 2.91 -10.56 -5.30
N LEU A 33 4.24 -10.72 -5.35
CA LEU A 33 5.24 -9.73 -4.95
C LEU A 33 5.72 -8.92 -6.16
N SER A 34 4.78 -8.54 -7.04
CA SER A 34 5.06 -7.75 -8.25
C SER A 34 5.62 -6.35 -7.96
N CYS A 35 5.61 -5.94 -6.69
CA CYS A 35 6.19 -4.73 -6.15
C CYS A 35 7.72 -4.67 -6.17
N ALA A 36 8.44 -5.66 -6.73
CA ALA A 36 9.91 -5.66 -6.84
C ALA A 36 10.52 -4.39 -7.49
N SER A 37 9.70 -3.57 -8.16
CA SER A 37 10.08 -2.27 -8.75
C SER A 37 9.62 -1.03 -7.96
N CYS A 38 8.91 -1.21 -6.84
CA CYS A 38 8.42 -0.15 -5.95
C CYS A 38 9.48 0.21 -4.91
N SER A 39 9.64 1.50 -4.59
CA SER A 39 10.60 1.99 -3.59
C SER A 39 10.44 1.32 -2.21
N ILE A 40 9.23 0.85 -1.87
CA ILE A 40 8.94 0.10 -0.63
C ILE A 40 9.61 -1.29 -0.62
N SER A 41 9.66 -1.96 -1.78
CA SER A 41 10.28 -3.29 -1.91
C SER A 41 11.82 -3.25 -1.90
N LYS A 42 12.42 -2.06 -2.09
CA LYS A 42 13.88 -1.92 -2.18
C LYS A 42 14.60 -2.23 -0.86
N SER A 43 13.94 -2.01 0.28
CA SER A 43 14.51 -2.22 1.61
C SER A 43 13.87 -3.37 2.38
N GLU A 44 12.89 -4.05 1.77
CA GLU A 44 12.11 -5.10 2.40
C GLU A 44 12.76 -6.48 2.17
N THR A 45 12.81 -7.30 3.22
CA THR A 45 13.26 -8.70 3.11
C THR A 45 12.22 -9.56 2.40
N ILE A 46 12.62 -10.67 1.79
CA ILE A 46 11.69 -11.61 1.14
C ILE A 46 10.61 -12.07 2.14
N MET A 47 11.01 -12.36 3.38
CA MET A 47 10.08 -12.75 4.45
C MET A 47 9.07 -11.64 4.79
N ALA A 48 9.55 -10.40 4.94
CA ALA A 48 8.67 -9.26 5.21
C ALA A 48 7.68 -9.04 4.05
N GLY A 49 8.13 -9.12 2.80
CA GLY A 49 7.26 -8.97 1.63
C GLY A 49 6.22 -10.07 1.53
N ALA A 50 6.62 -11.33 1.72
CA ALA A 50 5.72 -12.47 1.68
C ALA A 50 4.65 -12.42 2.78
N THR A 51 5.02 -11.96 3.98
CA THR A 51 4.11 -11.87 5.13
C THR A 51 3.23 -10.62 5.10
N GLY A 52 3.76 -9.47 4.68
CA GLY A 52 3.09 -8.17 4.69
C GLY A 52 2.28 -7.87 3.42
N HIS A 53 2.80 -8.20 2.25
CA HIS A 53 2.16 -7.87 0.97
C HIS A 53 1.47 -9.06 0.30
N GLY A 54 1.88 -10.29 0.63
CA GLY A 54 1.28 -11.52 0.13
C GLY A 54 -0.14 -11.82 0.65
N GLY A 55 -0.68 -10.99 1.56
CA GLY A 55 -2.00 -11.18 2.17
C GLY A 55 -2.15 -12.52 2.90
N GLY A 56 -1.05 -13.11 3.39
CA GLY A 56 -1.01 -14.44 4.00
C GLY A 56 -1.20 -15.61 3.01
N ARG A 57 -1.14 -15.36 1.70
CA ARG A 57 -1.32 -16.37 0.64
C ARG A 57 -0.02 -16.82 -0.02
N VAL A 58 1.11 -16.18 0.34
CA VAL A 58 2.43 -16.57 -0.16
C VAL A 58 2.98 -17.66 0.75
N ASN A 59 3.14 -18.86 0.20
CA ASN A 59 3.95 -19.87 0.86
C ASN A 59 5.43 -19.52 0.67
N VAL A 60 6.06 -19.06 1.75
CA VAL A 60 7.48 -18.66 1.75
C VAL A 60 8.36 -19.84 1.35
N GLU A 61 8.03 -21.06 1.77
CA GLU A 61 8.83 -22.25 1.44
C GLU A 61 8.83 -22.54 -0.06
N ASP A 62 7.67 -22.44 -0.72
CA ASP A 62 7.56 -22.62 -2.17
C ASP A 62 8.29 -21.50 -2.93
N LEU A 63 8.14 -20.24 -2.50
CA LEU A 63 8.85 -19.10 -3.08
C LEU A 63 10.37 -19.28 -2.97
N MET A 64 10.86 -19.69 -1.79
CA MET A 64 12.27 -19.91 -1.55
C MET A 64 12.82 -21.09 -2.36
N ARG A 65 12.04 -22.17 -2.52
CA ARG A 65 12.42 -23.30 -3.39
C ARG A 65 12.58 -22.84 -4.84
N ASP A 66 11.62 -22.09 -5.37
CA ASP A 66 11.61 -21.69 -6.78
C ASP A 66 12.69 -20.64 -7.08
N LEU A 67 12.95 -19.72 -6.15
CA LEU A 67 14.07 -18.77 -6.21
C LEU A 67 15.43 -19.48 -6.24
N ASN A 68 15.64 -20.45 -5.34
CA ASN A 68 16.91 -21.18 -5.29
C ASN A 68 17.08 -22.12 -6.49
N THR A 69 16.01 -22.74 -6.98
CA THR A 69 16.04 -23.51 -8.24
C THR A 69 16.49 -22.65 -9.41
N TYR A 70 16.01 -21.41 -9.50
CA TYR A 70 16.46 -20.46 -10.52
C TYR A 70 17.91 -20.02 -10.30
N ALA A 71 18.30 -19.71 -9.05
CA ALA A 71 19.67 -19.29 -8.74
C ALA A 71 20.72 -20.36 -9.10
N GLU A 72 20.38 -21.64 -8.95
CA GLU A 72 21.25 -22.78 -9.28
C GLU A 72 21.25 -23.12 -10.78
N SER A 73 20.08 -23.12 -11.42
CA SER A 73 19.94 -23.60 -12.81
C SER A 73 20.07 -22.51 -13.86
N GLY A 74 19.95 -21.24 -13.47
CA GLY A 74 19.82 -20.09 -14.38
C GLY A 74 18.53 -20.09 -15.21
N LYS A 75 17.61 -21.04 -14.99
CA LYS A 75 16.36 -21.21 -15.72
C LYS A 75 15.17 -21.01 -14.80
N LEU A 76 14.13 -20.35 -15.29
CA LEU A 76 12.88 -20.21 -14.55
C LEU A 76 12.22 -21.60 -14.38
N PRO A 77 11.69 -21.94 -13.19
CA PRO A 77 11.00 -23.21 -13.00
C PRO A 77 9.74 -23.33 -13.88
N ASP A 78 9.52 -24.52 -14.45
CA ASP A 78 8.37 -24.77 -15.34
C ASP A 78 7.03 -24.77 -14.58
N ASN A 79 7.06 -25.11 -13.28
CA ASN A 79 5.89 -25.25 -12.42
C ASN A 79 5.67 -24.03 -11.50
N LEU A 80 6.15 -22.85 -11.90
CA LEU A 80 5.84 -21.63 -11.17
C LEU A 80 4.31 -21.51 -11.03
N PRO A 81 3.80 -21.00 -9.89
CA PRO A 81 2.38 -20.74 -9.75
C PRO A 81 1.91 -19.98 -10.99
N ALA A 82 0.72 -20.36 -11.49
CA ALA A 82 0.06 -19.58 -12.52
C ALA A 82 0.21 -18.13 -12.09
N ALA A 83 0.61 -17.26 -13.03
CA ALA A 83 0.71 -15.84 -12.74
C ALA A 83 -0.54 -15.53 -11.95
N ASN A 84 -0.41 -14.79 -10.85
CA ASN A 84 -1.53 -14.01 -10.41
C ASN A 84 -1.89 -13.15 -11.63
N ALA A 85 -2.72 -13.73 -12.52
CA ALA A 85 -3.63 -13.04 -13.36
C ALA A 85 -4.20 -12.06 -12.36
N THR A 86 -3.83 -10.80 -12.52
CA THR A 86 -4.55 -9.70 -11.89
C THR A 86 -5.97 -10.16 -11.74
N ALA A 87 -6.46 -10.27 -10.51
CA ALA A 87 -7.83 -10.63 -10.18
C ALA A 87 -8.74 -10.36 -11.37
N GLY A 88 -8.96 -11.39 -12.16
CA GLY A 88 -9.39 -11.29 -13.54
C GLY A 88 -10.35 -12.43 -13.75
N GLY A 89 -11.63 -12.14 -13.50
CA GLY A 89 -12.72 -12.93 -14.04
C GLY A 89 -13.23 -14.11 -13.22
N ALA A 90 -12.80 -14.35 -11.98
CA ALA A 90 -13.69 -15.05 -11.04
C ALA A 90 -14.64 -13.99 -10.53
N GLY A 91 -15.95 -14.12 -10.82
CA GLY A 91 -17.01 -13.16 -10.48
C GLY A 91 -16.82 -12.59 -9.08
N MET A 92 -16.06 -11.50 -9.01
CA MET A 92 -15.80 -10.77 -7.80
C MET A 92 -17.10 -10.03 -7.60
N LYS A 93 -17.95 -10.55 -6.72
CA LYS A 93 -19.01 -9.74 -6.14
C LYS A 93 -18.33 -8.44 -5.76
N MET A 94 -18.69 -7.38 -6.46
CA MET A 94 -18.13 -6.06 -6.29
C MET A 94 -18.51 -5.64 -4.88
N ARG A 95 -17.65 -5.96 -3.90
CA ARG A 95 -17.72 -5.38 -2.58
C ARG A 95 -17.31 -3.94 -2.80
N GLY A 96 -18.29 -3.08 -3.07
CA GLY A 96 -18.03 -1.66 -3.24
C GLY A 96 -17.31 -1.11 -2.02
N MET A 97 -16.76 0.11 -2.11
CA MET A 97 -16.35 0.87 -0.91
C MET A 97 -17.48 0.93 0.14
N ALA A 98 -18.72 0.59 -0.21
CA ALA A 98 -19.85 0.45 0.69
C ALA A 98 -19.74 -0.64 1.79
N GLU A 99 -18.78 -1.57 1.74
CA GLU A 99 -18.72 -2.71 2.69
C GLU A 99 -17.68 -2.59 3.82
N GLN A 100 -17.05 -1.42 3.98
CA GLN A 100 -16.24 -1.20 5.16
C GLN A 100 -17.12 -0.99 6.39
N LYS A 101 -17.13 -2.01 7.26
CA LYS A 101 -17.86 -1.97 8.53
C LYS A 101 -17.41 -0.75 9.34
N GLY A 102 -18.39 0.00 9.83
CA GLY A 102 -18.18 1.16 10.69
C GLY A 102 -18.21 2.52 10.00
N ILE A 103 -18.23 2.61 8.66
CA ILE A 103 -18.35 3.90 7.94
C ILE A 103 -19.77 4.07 7.38
N LYS A 104 -20.51 5.07 7.86
CA LYS A 104 -21.90 5.31 7.40
C LYS A 104 -21.98 6.00 6.04
N HIS A 105 -21.12 6.99 5.81
CA HIS A 105 -21.12 7.77 4.56
C HIS A 105 -19.71 8.05 4.07
N VAL A 106 -19.50 7.97 2.76
CA VAL A 106 -18.27 8.36 2.08
C VAL A 106 -18.57 9.55 1.20
N ILE A 107 -17.83 10.65 1.36
CA ILE A 107 -17.96 11.86 0.56
C ILE A 107 -16.67 12.04 -0.25
N ALA A 108 -16.77 11.89 -1.57
CA ALA A 108 -15.66 12.13 -2.49
C ALA A 108 -15.62 13.62 -2.89
N VAL A 109 -14.45 14.25 -2.72
CA VAL A 109 -14.16 15.64 -3.11
C VAL A 109 -13.19 15.61 -4.27
N MET A 110 -13.67 15.98 -5.46
CA MET A 110 -12.89 15.90 -6.70
C MET A 110 -12.76 17.25 -7.39
N SER A 111 -11.70 17.43 -8.19
CA SER A 111 -11.50 18.62 -9.02
C SER A 111 -10.92 18.26 -10.38
N GLY A 112 -11.38 18.92 -11.44
CA GLY A 112 -10.86 18.71 -12.80
C GLY A 112 -9.56 19.45 -13.10
N LYS A 113 -9.07 20.31 -12.20
CA LYS A 113 -7.85 21.11 -12.35
C LYS A 113 -7.10 21.20 -11.02
N GLY A 114 -5.77 21.27 -11.08
CA GLY A 114 -4.93 21.54 -9.89
C GLY A 114 -5.10 22.98 -9.39
N GLY A 115 -4.85 23.20 -8.10
CA GLY A 115 -4.82 24.55 -7.50
C GLY A 115 -6.19 25.19 -7.20
N VAL A 116 -7.31 24.50 -7.43
CA VAL A 116 -8.67 25.06 -7.16
C VAL A 116 -9.07 25.04 -5.69
N GLY A 117 -8.21 24.54 -4.80
CA GLY A 117 -8.51 24.45 -3.36
C GLY A 117 -9.28 23.20 -2.94
N LYS A 118 -9.26 22.10 -3.72
CA LYS A 118 -9.88 20.82 -3.37
C LYS A 118 -9.56 20.37 -1.94
N SER A 119 -8.27 20.33 -1.57
CA SER A 119 -7.82 19.90 -0.24
C SER A 119 -8.26 20.86 0.87
N LEU A 120 -8.33 22.17 0.57
CA LEU A 120 -8.87 23.17 1.48
C LEU A 120 -10.36 22.91 1.77
N VAL A 121 -11.15 22.69 0.72
CA VAL A 121 -12.58 22.39 0.84
C VAL A 121 -12.80 21.08 1.61
N ALA A 122 -12.07 20.02 1.29
CA ALA A 122 -12.15 18.73 1.99
C ALA A 122 -11.81 18.87 3.49
N GLY A 123 -10.73 19.59 3.82
CA GLY A 123 -10.34 19.84 5.21
C GLY A 123 -11.36 20.67 6.00
N LEU A 124 -11.87 21.74 5.40
CA LEU A 124 -12.91 22.58 6.03
C LEU A 124 -14.22 21.82 6.22
N LEU A 125 -14.61 20.97 5.26
CA LEU A 125 -15.77 20.10 5.38
C LEU A 125 -15.60 19.12 6.55
N ALA A 126 -14.44 18.47 6.66
CA ALA A 126 -14.16 17.53 7.75
C ALA A 126 -14.20 18.22 9.12
N VAL A 127 -13.59 19.40 9.26
CA VAL A 127 -13.62 20.20 10.49
C VAL A 127 -15.05 20.65 10.82
N GLY A 128 -15.82 21.10 9.82
CA GLY A 128 -17.20 21.53 9.99
C GLY A 128 -18.10 20.41 10.51
N LEU A 129 -17.99 19.21 9.93
CA LEU A 129 -18.72 18.03 10.40
C LEU A 129 -18.28 17.61 11.81
N LYS A 130 -16.97 17.61 12.08
CA LYS A 130 -16.45 17.29 13.42
C LYS A 130 -16.96 18.25 14.50
N ARG A 131 -17.00 19.55 14.20
CA ARG A 131 -17.55 20.59 15.11
C ARG A 131 -19.03 20.42 15.39
N ARG A 132 -19.78 19.76 14.51
CA ARG A 132 -21.20 19.39 14.72
C ARG A 132 -21.38 18.09 15.51
N GLY A 133 -20.30 17.48 16.00
CA GLY A 133 -20.34 16.28 16.83
C GLY A 133 -20.25 14.96 16.06
N PHE A 134 -20.08 15.00 14.73
CA PHE A 134 -19.93 13.78 13.94
C PHE A 134 -18.55 13.14 14.08
N ARG A 135 -18.49 11.81 13.94
CA ARG A 135 -17.24 11.06 13.82
C ARG A 135 -16.79 11.12 12.36
N VAL A 136 -15.66 11.78 12.13
CA VAL A 136 -15.19 12.11 10.78
C VAL A 136 -13.76 11.61 10.62
N GLY A 137 -13.45 10.96 9.50
CA GLY A 137 -12.10 10.64 9.05
C GLY A 137 -11.79 11.29 7.71
N VAL A 138 -10.49 11.39 7.37
CA VAL A 138 -10.04 11.91 6.08
C VAL A 138 -9.03 10.96 5.45
N LEU A 139 -9.30 10.57 4.21
CA LEU A 139 -8.43 9.76 3.36
C LEU A 139 -7.95 10.61 2.17
N ASP A 140 -6.70 11.03 2.19
CA ASP A 140 -6.10 11.88 1.18
C ASP A 140 -5.31 11.05 0.15
N GLY A 141 -5.84 10.98 -1.07
CA GLY A 141 -5.18 10.35 -2.22
C GLY A 141 -4.32 11.31 -3.06
N ASP A 142 -4.17 12.57 -2.65
CA ASP A 142 -3.44 13.58 -3.42
C ASP A 142 -1.98 13.68 -2.97
N ILE A 143 -1.07 13.41 -3.91
CA ILE A 143 0.37 13.47 -3.68
C ILE A 143 0.94 14.82 -4.16
N THR A 144 0.21 15.56 -5.01
CA THR A 144 0.78 16.61 -5.86
C THR A 144 0.58 18.04 -5.34
N GLY A 145 0.35 18.23 -4.04
CA GLY A 145 0.14 19.55 -3.45
C GLY A 145 0.37 19.63 -1.94
N PRO A 146 0.20 20.82 -1.31
CA PRO A 146 0.20 20.93 0.15
C PRO A 146 -0.85 19.99 0.72
N SER A 147 -0.36 18.95 1.40
CA SER A 147 -1.13 17.77 1.74
C SER A 147 -2.13 18.04 2.86
N ILE A 148 -3.22 17.26 2.92
CA ILE A 148 -4.17 17.34 4.03
C ILE A 148 -3.47 17.15 5.39
N PRO A 149 -2.57 16.17 5.59
CA PRO A 149 -1.83 16.05 6.84
C PRO A 149 -1.17 17.35 7.30
N ARG A 150 -0.51 18.06 6.38
CA ARG A 150 0.13 19.35 6.66
C ARG A 150 -0.86 20.40 7.13
N MET A 151 -2.03 20.49 6.51
CA MET A 151 -3.09 21.43 6.93
C MET A 151 -3.59 21.14 8.36
N PHE A 152 -3.64 19.88 8.74
CA PHE A 152 -4.06 19.45 10.08
C PHE A 152 -2.93 19.41 11.11
N GLY A 153 -1.70 19.75 10.70
CA GLY A 153 -0.51 19.69 11.54
C GLY A 153 -0.08 18.28 11.92
N VAL A 154 -0.46 17.28 11.12
CA VAL A 154 -0.13 15.86 11.32
C VAL A 154 1.12 15.52 10.52
N ARG A 155 2.12 14.96 11.20
CA ARG A 155 3.42 14.54 10.61
C ARG A 155 3.79 13.11 10.95
N GLU A 156 3.05 12.51 11.87
CA GLU A 156 3.27 11.17 12.36
C GLU A 156 2.93 10.16 11.28
N LYS A 157 3.76 9.13 11.15
CA LYS A 157 3.45 8.00 10.27
C LYS A 157 2.36 7.14 10.90
N PRO A 158 1.47 6.52 10.10
CA PRO A 158 0.55 5.51 10.61
C PRO A 158 1.33 4.34 11.22
N VAL A 159 0.82 3.80 12.33
CA VAL A 159 1.48 2.72 13.06
C VAL A 159 0.67 1.44 12.88
N SER A 160 1.34 0.34 12.57
CA SER A 160 0.73 -0.99 12.58
C SER A 160 1.31 -1.81 13.73
N SER A 161 0.46 -2.26 14.64
CA SER A 161 0.88 -3.11 15.76
C SER A 161 0.90 -4.59 15.40
N ASP A 162 0.11 -4.99 14.40
CA ASP A 162 -0.09 -6.37 13.95
C ASP A 162 0.47 -6.64 12.54
N GLY A 163 1.07 -5.62 11.90
CA GLY A 163 1.56 -5.67 10.53
C GLY A 163 0.47 -5.73 9.45
N LYS A 164 -0.81 -5.69 9.84
CA LYS A 164 -1.96 -5.87 8.95
C LYS A 164 -2.89 -4.67 8.94
N THR A 165 -3.06 -4.04 10.09
CA THR A 165 -3.98 -2.94 10.30
C THR A 165 -3.18 -1.67 10.58
N LEU A 166 -3.45 -0.61 9.81
CA LEU A 166 -2.83 0.70 9.99
C LEU A 166 -3.67 1.55 10.94
N ASN A 167 -3.11 1.97 12.06
CA ASN A 167 -3.71 2.98 12.91
C ASN A 167 -3.32 4.36 12.37
N PRO A 168 -4.30 5.17 11.90
CA PRO A 168 -4.00 6.47 11.32
C PRO A 168 -3.63 7.46 12.43
N PRO A 169 -2.68 8.38 12.16
CA PRO A 169 -2.45 9.50 13.07
C PRO A 169 -3.70 10.37 13.15
N ARG A 170 -3.80 11.12 14.24
CA ARG A 170 -4.95 11.99 14.53
C ARG A 170 -4.51 13.43 14.58
N SER A 171 -5.28 14.30 13.96
CA SER A 171 -5.16 15.73 14.17
C SER A 171 -5.42 16.11 15.63
N ARG A 172 -5.04 17.33 16.02
CA ARG A 172 -5.37 17.90 17.34
C ARG A 172 -6.88 17.86 17.66
N GLY A 173 -7.74 17.94 16.65
CA GLY A 173 -9.19 17.82 16.78
C GLY A 173 -9.71 16.38 16.88
N GLY A 174 -8.83 15.38 16.89
CA GLY A 174 -9.16 13.96 16.99
C GLY A 174 -9.64 13.31 15.68
N ILE A 175 -9.57 14.01 14.55
CA ILE A 175 -9.89 13.46 13.23
C ILE A 175 -8.74 12.53 12.79
N PRO A 176 -8.98 11.22 12.58
CA PRO A 176 -8.00 10.31 11.97
C PRO A 176 -7.77 10.70 10.51
N ILE A 177 -6.51 10.77 10.12
CA ILE A 177 -6.08 11.20 8.80
C ILE A 177 -5.15 10.14 8.23
N MET A 178 -5.46 9.65 7.04
CA MET A 178 -4.57 8.81 6.25
C MET A 178 -4.24 9.54 4.95
N SER A 179 -2.98 9.54 4.56
CA SER A 179 -2.52 10.14 3.31
C SER A 179 -1.33 9.36 2.77
N MET A 180 -1.18 9.31 1.45
CA MET A 180 0.00 8.73 0.81
C MET A 180 1.28 9.49 1.20
N ASN A 181 1.18 10.81 1.43
CA ASN A 181 2.31 11.65 1.83
C ASN A 181 2.91 11.28 3.19
N LEU A 182 2.12 10.63 4.08
CA LEU A 182 2.61 10.18 5.39
C LEU A 182 3.52 8.95 5.30
N LEU A 183 3.47 8.22 4.19
CA LEU A 183 4.31 7.03 3.98
C LEU A 183 5.65 7.36 3.33
N LEU A 184 5.81 8.57 2.77
CA LEU A 184 7.07 8.98 2.17
C LEU A 184 8.16 9.20 3.25
N PRO A 185 9.43 8.89 2.94
CA PRO A 185 10.55 9.18 3.82
C PRO A 185 10.70 10.69 4.07
N ASP A 186 10.49 11.49 3.03
CA ASP A 186 10.59 12.95 3.05
C ASP A 186 9.39 13.58 2.30
N GLU A 187 8.83 14.66 2.85
CA GLU A 187 7.73 15.43 2.22
C GLU A 187 8.16 16.07 0.88
N GLY A 188 9.46 16.25 0.65
CA GLY A 188 10.02 16.80 -0.60
C GLY A 188 10.25 15.77 -1.71
N GLU A 189 10.09 14.47 -1.42
CA GLU A 189 10.41 13.42 -2.38
C GLU A 189 9.29 13.24 -3.41
N ALA A 190 9.54 13.72 -4.63
CA ALA A 190 8.60 13.60 -5.75
C ALA A 190 8.58 12.17 -6.29
N VAL A 191 7.64 11.35 -5.79
CA VAL A 191 7.38 10.01 -6.34
C VAL A 191 6.41 10.11 -7.52
N ILE A 192 6.75 9.48 -8.65
CA ILE A 192 5.86 9.40 -9.81
C ILE A 192 4.81 8.31 -9.57
N TRP A 193 3.56 8.72 -9.36
CA TRP A 193 2.45 7.79 -9.17
C TRP A 193 1.65 7.61 -10.46
N ARG A 194 1.52 6.36 -10.91
CA ARG A 194 0.63 6.00 -12.02
C ARG A 194 -0.78 5.78 -11.48
N GLY A 195 -1.81 6.14 -12.26
CA GLY A 195 -3.23 6.05 -11.85
C GLY A 195 -3.64 4.72 -11.19
N PRO A 196 -3.24 3.55 -11.70
CA PRO A 196 -3.50 2.27 -11.05
C PRO A 196 -2.94 2.16 -9.63
N MET A 197 -1.74 2.70 -9.37
CA MET A 197 -1.12 2.68 -8.04
C MET A 197 -1.88 3.54 -7.05
N VAL A 198 -2.31 4.75 -7.45
CA VAL A 198 -3.14 5.63 -6.61
C VAL A 198 -4.46 4.96 -6.26
N SER A 199 -5.13 4.36 -7.26
CA SER A 199 -6.39 3.65 -7.03
C SER A 199 -6.23 2.43 -6.14
N GLY A 200 -5.10 1.72 -6.23
CA GLY A 200 -4.77 0.59 -5.36
C GLY A 200 -4.52 1.04 -3.92
N ALA A 201 -3.72 2.10 -3.75
CA ALA A 201 -3.43 2.66 -2.43
C ALA A 201 -4.68 3.19 -1.73
N ILE A 202 -5.57 3.90 -2.45
CA ILE A 202 -6.85 4.35 -1.88
C ILE A 202 -7.70 3.17 -1.43
N ARG A 203 -7.79 2.10 -2.24
CA ARG A 203 -8.53 0.88 -1.85
C ARG A 203 -7.91 0.20 -0.63
N GLN A 204 -6.58 0.16 -0.55
CA GLN A 204 -5.86 -0.41 0.56
C GLN A 204 -6.06 0.42 1.84
N PHE A 205 -5.92 1.74 1.77
CA PHE A 205 -6.16 2.62 2.93
C PHE A 205 -7.62 2.65 3.34
N PHE A 206 -8.52 2.41 2.38
CA PHE A 206 -9.90 2.12 2.71
C PHE A 206 -9.91 0.86 3.59
N SER A 207 -9.54 -0.33 3.09
CA SER A 207 -9.69 -1.59 3.84
C SER A 207 -8.83 -1.76 5.10
N ASP A 208 -7.57 -1.35 5.07
CA ASP A 208 -6.53 -1.78 6.01
C ASP A 208 -6.33 -0.78 7.14
N VAL A 209 -6.91 0.42 7.03
CA VAL A 209 -6.84 1.43 8.09
C VAL A 209 -7.94 1.17 9.12
N ASN A 210 -7.54 1.19 10.39
CA ASN A 210 -8.45 1.17 11.52
C ASN A 210 -9.15 2.54 11.67
N TRP A 211 -10.19 2.76 10.85
CA TRP A 211 -11.02 3.97 10.94
C TRP A 211 -11.91 3.99 12.19
N GLY A 212 -12.19 2.81 12.76
CA GLY A 212 -13.23 2.65 13.77
C GLY A 212 -14.61 3.01 13.22
N GLU A 213 -15.46 3.56 14.08
CA GLU A 213 -16.80 3.99 13.69
C GLU A 213 -16.82 5.45 13.24
N LEU A 214 -17.16 5.69 11.97
CA LEU A 214 -17.29 7.00 11.35
C LEU A 214 -18.71 7.24 10.85
N ASP A 215 -19.19 8.46 11.07
CA ASP A 215 -20.39 8.94 10.39
C ASP A 215 -20.03 9.41 8.97
N TYR A 216 -18.83 9.99 8.78
CA TYR A 216 -18.34 10.44 7.47
C TYR A 216 -16.86 10.11 7.26
N LEU A 217 -16.53 9.52 6.12
CA LEU A 217 -15.17 9.49 5.57
C LEU A 217 -15.11 10.47 4.39
N ILE A 218 -14.22 11.45 4.47
CA ILE A 218 -13.96 12.39 3.37
C ILE A 218 -12.78 11.85 2.54
N VAL A 219 -12.96 11.73 1.23
CA VAL A 219 -11.96 11.22 0.27
C VAL A 219 -11.64 12.29 -0.76
#